data_AF-A0A0K0G6Q5-F1
#
_entry.id   AF-A0A0K0G6Q5-F1
#
_cell.length_a   1.000
_cell.length_b   1.000
_cell.length_c   1.000
_cell.angle_alpha   90.00
_cell.angle_beta   90.00
_cell.angle_gamma   90.00
#
_symmetry.space_group_name_H-M   'P 1'
#
loop_
_entity.id
_entity.type
_entity.pdbx_description
1 polymer ?
#
loop_
_entity_poly.entity_id
_entity_poly.type
_entity_poly.pdbx_seq_one_letter_code
_entity_poly.pdbx_strand_id
1 'polypeptide(L)'
;MKSPLEKFTLVEILSIGIAAVVGLFAMIQGYFILLFITFYFIAISLVCEAFIFLHKKDTAHAGKQLVRAVCIFIFITYMIFQI
;
A
#
# COMPACT_ATOMS: atom_id res chain seq x y z
N MET A 1 24.96 8.90 -10.20
CA MET A 1 23.77 9.78 -10.19
C MET A 1 22.59 8.96 -9.69
N LYS A 2 22.24 9.10 -8.40
CA LYS A 2 21.15 8.36 -7.74
C LYS A 2 19.81 8.91 -8.24
N SER A 3 19.11 8.14 -9.06
CA SER A 3 17.84 8.58 -9.63
C SER A 3 16.78 8.61 -8.52
N PRO A 4 15.91 9.65 -8.44
CA PRO A 4 14.85 9.75 -7.44
C PRO A 4 13.95 8.50 -7.36
N LEU A 5 13.90 7.69 -8.42
CA LEU A 5 13.21 6.40 -8.50
C LEU A 5 13.69 5.37 -7.47
N GLU A 6 14.99 5.27 -7.19
CA GLU A 6 15.51 4.29 -6.22
C GLU A 6 14.97 4.56 -4.81
N LYS A 7 14.76 5.84 -4.47
CA LYS A 7 14.21 6.23 -3.16
C LYS A 7 12.75 5.80 -3.03
N PHE A 8 11.95 5.97 -4.08
CA PHE A 8 10.54 5.55 -4.08
C PHE A 8 10.40 4.04 -4.00
N THR A 9 11.19 3.30 -4.78
CA THR A 9 11.21 1.83 -4.72
C THR A 9 11.65 1.33 -3.35
N LEU A 10 12.63 1.98 -2.72
CA LEU A 10 13.07 1.62 -1.37
C LEU A 10 11.97 1.88 -0.32
N VAL A 11 11.25 3.00 -0.42
CA VAL A 11 10.10 3.30 0.45
C VAL A 11 8.97 2.28 0.25
N GLU A 12 8.70 1.86 -0.99
CA GLU A 12 7.70 0.84 -1.29
C GLU A 12 8.07 -0.51 -0.68
N ILE A 13 9.30 -1.00 -0.91
CA ILE A 13 9.79 -2.25 -0.33
C ILE A 13 9.76 -2.20 1.20
N LEU A 14 10.17 -1.06 1.79
CA LEU A 14 10.13 -0.87 3.24
C LEU A 14 8.68 -0.89 3.76
N SER A 15 7.75 -0.24 3.06
CA SER A 15 6.33 -0.17 3.43
C SER A 15 5.67 -1.54 3.38
N ILE A 16 5.95 -2.33 2.33
CA ILE A 16 5.47 -3.71 2.21
C ILE A 16 6.09 -4.59 3.31
N GLY A 17 7.38 -4.43 3.59
CA GLY A 17 8.07 -5.17 4.65
C GLY A 17 7.46 -4.90 6.03
N ILE A 18 7.19 -3.62 6.35
CA ILE A 18 6.53 -3.23 7.60
C ILE A 18 5.10 -3.75 7.63
N ALA A 19 4.34 -3.61 6.54
CA ALA A 19 2.97 -4.11 6.45
C ALA A 19 2.91 -5.63 6.68
N ALA A 20 3.85 -6.39 6.13
CA ALA A 20 3.93 -7.83 6.34
C ALA A 20 4.16 -8.19 7.81
N VAL A 21 5.13 -7.54 8.47
CA VAL A 21 5.42 -7.80 9.90
C VAL A 21 4.23 -7.38 10.78
N VAL A 22 3.71 -6.16 10.61
CA VAL A 22 2.59 -5.65 11.39
C VAL A 22 1.33 -6.46 11.16
N GLY A 23 1.04 -6.86 9.92
CA GLY A 23 -0.10 -7.73 9.60
C GLY A 23 -0.03 -9.11 10.25
N LEU A 24 1.17 -9.71 10.29
CA LEU A 24 1.38 -11.01 10.90
C LEU A 24 1.20 -10.94 12.42
N PHE A 25 1.71 -9.89 13.06
CA PHE A 25 1.44 -9.60 14.47
C PHE A 25 -0.06 -9.34 14.72
N ALA A 26 -0.72 -8.56 13.87
CA ALA A 26 -2.15 -8.28 13.99
C ALA A 26 -3.01 -9.55 13.94
N MET A 27 -2.68 -10.50 13.05
CA MET A 27 -3.37 -11.79 12.94
C MET A 27 -3.20 -12.65 14.20
N ILE A 28 -1.99 -12.74 14.76
CA ILE A 28 -1.73 -13.54 15.96
C ILE A 28 -2.45 -12.96 17.17
N GLN A 29 -2.49 -11.63 17.25
CA GLN A 29 -2.93 -10.91 18.44
C GLN A 29 -4.44 -10.59 18.41
N GLY A 30 -5.11 -10.77 17.26
CA GLY A 30 -6.55 -10.58 17.09
C GLY A 30 -7.02 -9.12 17.10
N TYR A 31 -6.10 -8.15 17.04
CA TYR A 31 -6.43 -6.74 17.05
C TYR A 31 -6.88 -6.26 15.66
N PHE A 32 -8.21 -6.16 15.47
CA PHE A 32 -8.82 -5.68 14.23
C PHE A 32 -8.29 -4.31 13.79
N ILE A 33 -8.01 -3.40 14.73
CA ILE A 33 -7.47 -2.05 14.44
C ILE A 33 -6.08 -2.14 13.77
N LEU A 34 -5.19 -3.02 14.26
CA LEU A 34 -3.85 -3.22 13.70
C LEU A 34 -3.92 -3.82 12.30
N LEU A 35 -4.87 -4.73 12.07
CA LEU A 35 -5.12 -5.33 10.77
C LEU A 35 -5.58 -4.26 9.75
N PHE A 36 -6.45 -3.34 10.16
CA PHE A 36 -6.83 -2.19 9.32
C PHE A 36 -5.67 -1.25 9.01
N ILE A 37 -4.79 -0.99 9.97
CA ILE A 37 -3.59 -0.17 9.75
C ILE A 37 -2.69 -0.82 8.68
N THR A 38 -2.46 -2.13 8.75
CA THR A 38 -1.68 -2.86 7.73
C THR A 38 -2.27 -2.68 6.34
N PHE A 39 -3.58 -2.77 6.24
CA PHE A 39 -4.31 -2.62 5.00
C PHE A 39 -4.21 -1.20 4.41
N TYR A 40 -4.21 -0.16 5.26
CA TYR A 40 -3.89 1.20 4.81
C TYR A 40 -2.43 1.35 4.35
N PHE A 41 -1.47 0.70 5.01
CA PHE A 41 -0.08 0.67 4.57
C PHE A 41 0.05 0.05 3.17
N ILE A 42 -0.70 -1.02 2.88
CA ILE A 42 -0.74 -1.64 1.55
C ILE A 42 -1.32 -0.68 0.51
N ALA A 43 -2.40 0.04 0.84
CA ALA A 43 -2.98 1.04 -0.06
C ALA A 43 -1.99 2.16 -0.38
N ILE A 44 -1.26 2.67 0.62
CA ILE A 44 -0.23 3.69 0.42
C ILE A 44 0.91 3.16 -0.46
N SER A 45 1.33 1.92 -0.25
CA SER A 45 2.36 1.28 -1.08
C SER A 45 1.96 1.22 -2.55
N LEU A 46 0.69 0.90 -2.85
CA LEU A 46 0.18 0.87 -4.23
C LEU A 46 0.11 2.26 -4.86
N VAL A 47 -0.18 3.30 -4.07
CA VAL A 47 -0.11 4.69 -4.55
C VAL A 47 1.33 5.05 -4.88
N CYS A 48 2.30 4.71 -4.02
CA CYS A 48 3.72 4.91 -4.32
C CYS A 48 4.15 4.20 -5.60
N GLU A 49 3.71 2.96 -5.81
CA GLU A 49 4.00 2.19 -7.02
C GLU A 49 3.42 2.89 -8.26
N ALA A 50 2.16 3.36 -8.18
CA ALA A 50 1.53 4.12 -9.27
C ALA A 50 2.31 5.39 -9.63
N PHE A 51 2.86 6.11 -8.64
CA PHE A 51 3.74 7.24 -8.87
C PHE A 51 5.05 6.84 -9.57
N ILE A 52 5.63 5.70 -9.25
CA ILE A 52 6.83 5.18 -9.94
C ILE A 52 6.52 4.90 -11.41
N PHE A 53 5.38 4.25 -11.71
CA PHE A 53 4.97 3.94 -13.08
C PHE A 53 4.62 5.21 -13.89
N LEU A 54 4.01 6.22 -13.26
CA LEU A 54 3.81 7.54 -13.86
C LEU A 54 5.13 8.18 -14.29
N HIS A 55 6.16 8.11 -13.45
CA HIS A 55 7.49 8.64 -13.77
C HIS A 55 8.19 7.84 -14.88
N LYS A 56 7.92 6.54 -15.01
CA LYS A 56 8.41 5.71 -16.12
C LYS A 56 7.65 5.93 -17.44
N LYS A 57 6.71 6.90 -17.50
CA LYS A 57 5.79 7.15 -18.62
C LYS A 57 4.90 5.95 -18.95
N ASP A 58 4.73 5.03 -18.01
CA ASP A 58 3.85 3.87 -18.14
C ASP A 58 2.54 4.15 -17.41
N THR A 59 1.70 4.95 -18.05
CA THR A 59 0.41 5.41 -17.52
C THR A 59 -0.61 4.27 -17.39
N ALA A 60 -0.49 3.22 -18.20
CA ALA A 60 -1.37 2.07 -18.17
C ALA A 60 -1.18 1.25 -16.90
N HIS A 61 0.08 1.01 -16.50
CA HIS A 61 0.39 0.32 -15.25
C HIS A 61 0.11 1.20 -14.02
N ALA A 62 0.42 2.50 -14.11
CA ALA A 62 0.11 3.43 -13.02
C ALA A 62 -1.39 3.54 -12.73
N GLY A 63 -2.22 3.65 -13.77
CA GLY A 63 -3.68 3.69 -13.62
C GLY A 63 -4.21 2.43 -12.95
N LYS A 64 -3.70 1.25 -13.32
CA LYS A 64 -4.10 -0.03 -12.68
C LYS A 64 -3.76 -0.05 -11.19
N GLN A 65 -2.58 0.41 -10.79
CA GLN A 65 -2.19 0.44 -9.37
C GLN A 65 -2.99 1.47 -8.57
N LEU A 66 -3.26 2.65 -9.15
CA LEU A 66 -4.13 3.63 -8.52
C LEU A 66 -5.54 3.09 -8.28
N VAL A 67 -6.14 2.44 -9.28
CA VAL A 67 -7.46 1.82 -9.13
C VAL A 67 -7.43 0.74 -8.04
N ARG A 68 -6.39 -0.12 -8.00
CA ARG A 68 -6.23 -1.11 -6.93
C ARG A 68 -6.13 -0.46 -5.54
N ALA A 69 -5.35 0.60 -5.41
CA ALA A 69 -5.21 1.34 -4.16
C ALA A 69 -6.55 1.89 -3.68
N VAL A 70 -7.33 2.50 -4.58
CA VAL A 70 -8.66 3.05 -4.30
C VAL A 70 -9.64 1.94 -3.91
N CYS A 71 -9.67 0.82 -4.64
CA CYS A 71 -10.54 -0.30 -4.31
C CYS A 71 -10.25 -0.84 -2.90
N ILE A 72 -8.97 -1.04 -2.57
CA ILE A 72 -8.54 -1.51 -1.26
C ILE A 72 -8.95 -0.48 -0.18
N PHE A 73 -8.67 0.81 -0.40
CA PHE A 73 -9.01 1.88 0.53
C PHE A 73 -10.52 1.94 0.84
N ILE A 74 -11.37 1.89 -0.20
CA ILE A 74 -12.83 1.89 -0.02
C ILE A 74 -13.28 0.64 0.72
N PHE A 75 -12.78 -0.54 0.34
CA PHE A 75 -13.14 -1.82 0.96
C PHE A 75 -12.79 -1.85 2.45
N ILE A 76 -11.58 -1.41 2.80
CA ILE A 76 -11.11 -1.33 4.19
C ILE A 76 -11.97 -0.35 4.98
N THR A 77 -12.19 0.85 4.44
CA THR A 77 -12.99 1.88 5.11
C THR A 77 -14.39 1.36 5.38
N TYR A 78 -15.02 0.71 4.40
CA TYR A 78 -16.34 0.10 4.57
C TYR A 78 -16.34 -0.98 5.65
N MET A 79 -15.35 -1.88 5.67
CA MET A 79 -15.23 -2.91 6.71
C MET A 79 -15.11 -2.31 8.12
N ILE A 80 -14.40 -1.19 8.28
CA ILE A 80 -14.28 -0.49 9.57
C ILE A 80 -15.65 -0.02 10.07
N PHE A 81 -16.49 0.51 9.18
CA PHE A 81 -17.83 0.99 9.54
C PHE A 81 -18.84 -0.15 9.77
N GLN A 82 -18.53 -1.37 9.34
CA GLN A 82 -19.41 -2.54 9.52
C GLN A 82 -19.12 -3.31 10.84
N ILE A 83 -17.96 -3.08 11.45
CA ILE A 83 -17.56 -3.66 12.75
C ILE A 83 -18.20 -2.88 13.91
#